data_AF-A8ZS76-F1
#
_entry.id   AF-A8ZS76-F1
#
_cell.length_a   1.000
_cell.length_b   1.000
_cell.length_c   1.000
_cell.angle_alpha   90.00
_cell.angle_beta   90.00
_cell.angle_gamma   90.00
#
_symmetry.space_group_name_H-M   'P 1'
#
loop_
_entity.id
_entity.type
_entity.pdbx_description
1 polymer ?
#
loop_
_entity_poly.entity_id
_entity_poly.type
_entity_poly.pdbx_seq_one_letter_code
_entity_poly.pdbx_strand_id
1 'polypeptide(L)' 'MTKEKKACYGEPEQLGEILMRVLEGRKFRLECGHYVTFGSHLGNDITIYNGKKFKIICSQCGY' A
#
# COMPACT_ATOMS: atom_id res chain seq x y z
N MET A 1 13.08 -9.02 -17.59
CA MET A 1 13.36 -7.57 -17.47
C MET A 1 14.85 -7.35 -17.72
N THR A 2 15.25 -6.45 -18.63
CA THR A 2 16.67 -6.13 -18.87
C THR A 2 17.24 -5.27 -17.73
N LYS A 3 18.57 -5.22 -17.56
CA LYS A 3 19.22 -4.41 -16.50
C LYS A 3 18.90 -2.91 -16.65
N GLU A 4 18.89 -2.41 -17.88
CA GLU A 4 18.55 -1.01 -18.19
C GLU A 4 17.12 -0.68 -17.78
N LYS A 5 16.17 -1.59 -18.00
CA LYS A 5 14.78 -1.40 -17.56
C LYS A 5 14.65 -1.38 -16.03
N LYS A 6 15.51 -2.12 -15.30
CA LYS A 6 15.53 -2.11 -13.83
C LYS A 6 16.04 -0.78 -13.26
N ALA A 7 16.95 -0.11 -13.96
CA ALA A 7 17.50 1.18 -13.53
C ALA A 7 16.47 2.33 -13.54
N CYS A 8 15.32 2.16 -14.22
CA CYS A 8 14.24 3.13 -14.23
C CYS A 8 13.27 3.02 -13.04
N TYR A 9 13.44 2.03 -12.16
CA TYR A 9 12.56 1.84 -11.00
C TYR A 9 13.01 2.74 -9.86
N GLY A 10 12.06 3.39 -9.20
CA GLY A 10 12.31 4.09 -7.95
C GLY A 10 12.57 3.12 -6.80
N GLU A 11 13.27 3.59 -5.78
CA GLU A 11 13.59 2.82 -4.58
C GLU A 11 12.35 2.65 -3.67
N PRO A 12 12.26 1.56 -2.88
CA PRO A 12 11.12 1.32 -1.99
C PRO A 12 10.81 2.47 -1.03
N GLU A 13 11.83 3.17 -0.55
CA GLU A 13 11.73 4.30 0.36
C GLU A 13 10.97 5.47 -0.28
N GLN A 14 11.19 5.72 -1.57
CA GLN A 14 10.49 6.78 -2.32
C GLN A 14 8.98 6.52 -2.37
N LEU A 15 8.59 5.26 -2.62
CA LEU A 15 7.18 4.87 -2.61
C LEU A 15 6.58 4.99 -1.20
N GLY A 16 7.34 4.58 -0.17
CA GLY A 16 6.94 4.71 1.23
C GLY A 16 6.67 6.17 1.63
N GLU A 17 7.59 7.08 1.27
CA GLU A 17 7.44 8.52 1.53
C GLU A 17 6.21 9.12 0.85
N ILE A 18 5.97 8.79 -0.42
CA ILE A 18 4.79 9.25 -1.17
C ILE A 18 3.51 8.79 -0.47
N LEU A 19 3.44 7.52 -0.09
CA LEU A 19 2.25 6.96 0.56
C LEU A 19 2.02 7.57 1.94
N MET A 20 3.06 7.68 2.77
CA MET A 20 2.96 8.27 4.10
C MET A 20 2.51 9.72 4.03
N ARG A 21 3.15 10.54 3.18
CA ARG A 21 2.78 11.96 3.02
C ARG A 21 1.30 12.15 2.63
N VAL A 22 0.74 11.24 1.84
CA VAL A 22 -0.64 11.35 1.36
C VAL A 22 -1.64 10.76 2.35
N LEU A 23 -1.29 9.66 3.03
CA LEU A 23 -2.22 8.86 3.81
C LEU A 23 -2.16 9.11 5.31
N GLU A 24 -1.09 9.69 5.84
CA GLU A 24 -0.92 9.92 7.28
C GLU A 24 -2.16 10.58 7.92
N GLY A 25 -2.67 9.95 8.99
CA GLY A 25 -3.86 10.37 9.73
C GLY A 25 -5.20 10.07 9.04
N ARG A 26 -5.21 9.60 7.78
CA ARG A 26 -6.44 9.31 7.03
C ARG A 26 -7.00 7.93 7.35
N LYS A 27 -8.32 7.80 7.22
CA LYS A 27 -9.09 6.59 7.52
C LYS A 27 -9.87 6.14 6.31
N PHE A 28 -9.87 4.83 6.05
CA PHE A 28 -10.55 4.24 4.90
C PHE A 28 -11.21 2.91 5.25
N ARG A 29 -12.28 2.59 4.52
CA ARG A 29 -12.83 1.23 4.43
C ARG A 29 -12.19 0.52 3.23
N LEU A 30 -11.62 -0.65 3.47
CA LEU A 30 -10.94 -1.48 2.47
C LEU A 30 -11.94 -2.31 1.67
N GLU A 31 -11.53 -2.90 0.54
CA GLU A 31 -12.42 -3.71 -0.31
C GLU A 31 -12.88 -5.01 0.38
N CYS A 32 -12.14 -5.50 1.38
CA CYS A 32 -12.58 -6.62 2.23
C CYS A 32 -13.59 -6.21 3.31
N GLY A 33 -13.92 -4.92 3.43
CA GLY A 33 -14.90 -4.40 4.39
C GLY A 33 -14.32 -3.87 5.71
N HIS A 34 -13.07 -4.17 6.04
CA HIS A 34 -12.39 -3.68 7.25
C HIS A 34 -11.95 -2.22 7.16
N TYR A 35 -11.68 -1.61 8.32
CA TYR A 35 -11.21 -0.23 8.43
C TYR A 35 -9.72 -0.17 8.75
N VAL A 36 -9.05 0.83 8.19
CA VAL A 36 -7.64 1.14 8.46
C VAL A 36 -7.47 2.63 8.73
N THR A 37 -6.54 2.96 9.63
CA THR A 37 -6.01 4.31 9.83
C THR A 37 -4.52 4.27 9.50
N PHE A 38 -4.06 5.12 8.60
CA PHE A 38 -2.64 5.18 8.21
C PHE A 38 -1.85 6.11 9.14
N GLY A 39 -0.59 5.77 9.40
CA GLY A 39 0.31 6.57 10.25
C GLY A 39 -0.03 6.54 11.74
N SER A 40 -0.72 5.50 12.23
CA SER A 40 -0.99 5.31 13.65
C SER A 40 -0.39 4.00 14.17
N HIS A 41 -0.03 3.98 15.46
CA HIS A 41 0.55 2.81 16.14
C HIS A 41 -0.41 1.60 16.25
N LEU A 42 -1.69 1.77 15.88
CA LEU A 42 -2.74 0.74 15.93
C LEU A 42 -3.32 0.45 14.53
N GLY A 43 -2.60 0.80 13.47
CA GLY A 43 -3.01 0.51 12.10
C GLY A 43 -2.93 -0.99 11.79
N ASN A 44 -3.88 -1.49 11.00
CA ASN A 44 -3.78 -2.81 10.39
C ASN A 44 -2.89 -2.73 9.14
N ASP A 45 -2.06 -3.74 8.93
CA ASP A 45 -1.33 -3.89 7.67
C ASP A 45 -2.30 -4.12 6.50
N ILE A 46 -1.88 -3.67 5.33
CA ILE A 46 -2.64 -3.81 4.09
C ILE A 46 -1.88 -4.63 3.06
N THR A 47 -2.63 -5.28 2.17
CA THR A 47 -2.12 -5.93 0.97
C THR A 47 -2.62 -5.16 -0.24
N ILE A 48 -1.69 -4.71 -1.10
CA ILE A 48 -1.98 -4.03 -2.35
C ILE A 48 -1.84 -5.03 -3.50
N TYR A 49 -2.94 -5.29 -4.21
CA TYR A 49 -2.92 -6.06 -5.45
C TYR A 49 -2.84 -5.12 -6.65
N ASN A 50 -1.71 -5.15 -7.34
CA ASN A 50 -1.50 -4.43 -8.59
C ASN A 50 -1.69 -5.36 -9.80
N GLY A 51 -2.86 -6.01 -9.87
CA GLY A 51 -3.24 -6.94 -10.95
C GLY A 51 -4.22 -6.32 -11.95
N LYS A 52 -5.08 -7.14 -12.58
CA LYS A 52 -6.11 -6.67 -13.54
C LYS A 52 -7.04 -5.59 -12.97
N LYS A 53 -7.31 -5.65 -11.67
CA LYS A 53 -7.99 -4.61 -10.91
C LYS A 53 -7.09 -4.23 -9.74
N PHE A 54 -6.85 -2.94 -9.58
CA PHE A 54 -6.17 -2.42 -8.41
C PHE A 54 -7.05 -2.62 -7.18
N LYS A 55 -6.52 -3.29 -6.17
CA LYS A 55 -7.24 -3.59 -4.92
C LYS A 55 -6.38 -3.35 -3.71
N ILE A 56 -7.00 -2.90 -2.63
CA ILE A 56 -6.37 -2.81 -1.32
C ILE A 56 -7.27 -3.50 -0.30
N ILE A 57 -6.72 -4.50 0.37
CA ILE A 57 -7.41 -5.25 1.42
C ILE A 57 -6.55 -5.33 2.68
N CYS A 58 -7.16 -5.81 3.76
CA CYS A 58 -6.46 -6.06 5.01
C CYS A 58 -5.52 -7.26 4.87
N SER A 59 -4.35 -7.24 5.53
CA SER A 59 -3.42 -8.38 5.50
C SER A 59 -4.07 -9.67 5.99
N GLN A 60 -4.90 -9.60 7.05
CA GLN A 60 -5.66 -10.73 7.59
C GLN A 60 -6.63 -11.37 6.58
N CYS A 61 -6.96 -10.66 5.50
CA CYS A 61 -7.90 -11.06 4.47
C CYS A 61 -7.19 -11.55 3.19
N GLY A 62 -5.90 -11.28 3.07
CA GLY A 62 -5.09 -11.53 1.87
C GLY A 62 -4.18 -12.75 1.96
N TYR A 63 -4.13 -13.40 3.13
CA TYR A 63 -3.47 -14.69 3.37
C TYR A 63 -4.46 -15.86 3.23
#